data_AF-A0A0M4EEU5-F1
#
_entry.id   AF-A0A0M4EEU5-F1
#
_cell.length_a   1.000
_cell.length_b   1.000
_cell.length_c   1.000
_cell.angle_alpha   90.00
_cell.angle_beta   90.00
_cell.angle_gamma   90.00
#
_symmetry.space_group_name_H-M   'P 1'
#
loop_
_entity.id
_entity.type
_entity.pdbx_description
1 polymer ?
#
loop_
_entity_poly.entity_id
_entity_poly.type
_entity_poly.pdbx_seq_one_letter_code
_entity_poly.pdbx_strand_id
1 'polypeptide(L)'
;MFSLNENRKHFLSLIFLLIILISTNVDADEKNINKLLNNQVIVSRQIMCILEKSPCDQLGRQLKAALPEVITRKCRNCSPQQAQSAQKLIAFLQARYPDVWAMLVRKYQTV
;
A
#
# COMPACT_ATOMS: atom_id res chain seq x y z
N MET A 1 -23.53 -12.12 -34.60
CA MET A 1 -22.22 -12.58 -34.06
C MET A 1 -21.92 -11.65 -32.87
N PHE A 2 -22.19 -11.95 -31.60
CA PHE A 2 -21.96 -13.16 -30.79
C PHE A 2 -23.19 -13.51 -29.95
N SER A 3 -23.62 -14.76 -29.99
CA SER A 3 -24.58 -15.32 -29.03
C SER A 3 -23.80 -15.71 -27.76
N LEU A 4 -23.65 -14.78 -26.82
CA LEU A 4 -23.10 -15.08 -25.50
C LEU A 4 -24.19 -15.78 -24.67
N ASN A 5 -23.98 -17.08 -24.44
CA ASN A 5 -24.78 -17.97 -23.60
C ASN A 5 -25.24 -17.27 -22.30
N GLU A 6 -26.55 -17.26 -22.04
CA GLU A 6 -27.21 -16.63 -20.88
C GLU A 6 -26.55 -17.05 -19.55
N ASN A 7 -26.10 -18.31 -19.46
CA ASN A 7 -25.38 -18.88 -18.32
C ASN A 7 -24.02 -18.19 -18.05
N ARG A 8 -23.33 -17.70 -19.09
CA ARG A 8 -22.04 -16.99 -18.95
C ARG A 8 -22.25 -15.58 -18.39
N LYS A 9 -23.37 -14.92 -18.69
CA LYS A 9 -23.74 -13.62 -18.11
C LYS A 9 -24.00 -13.74 -16.61
N HIS A 10 -24.72 -14.80 -16.20
CA HIS A 10 -24.93 -15.11 -14.78
C HIS A 10 -23.63 -15.39 -14.05
N PHE A 11 -22.73 -16.17 -14.65
CA PHE A 11 -21.42 -16.46 -14.05
C PHE A 11 -20.56 -15.20 -13.89
N LEU A 12 -20.53 -14.32 -14.90
CA LEU A 12 -19.81 -13.04 -14.83
C LEU A 12 -20.44 -12.08 -13.80
N SER A 13 -21.76 -12.05 -13.69
CA SER A 13 -22.49 -11.27 -12.69
C SER A 13 -22.19 -11.76 -11.26
N LEU A 14 -22.16 -13.08 -11.04
CA LEU A 14 -21.81 -13.67 -9.75
C LEU A 14 -20.35 -13.41 -9.35
N ILE A 15 -19.41 -13.48 -10.30
CA ILE A 15 -18.01 -13.12 -10.07
C ILE A 15 -17.88 -11.64 -9.71
N PHE A 16 -18.59 -10.76 -10.40
CA PHE A 16 -18.57 -9.33 -10.11
C PHE A 16 -19.14 -9.02 -8.71
N LEU A 17 -20.23 -9.68 -8.31
CA LEU A 17 -20.78 -9.60 -6.95
C LEU A 17 -19.82 -10.14 -5.89
N LEU A 18 -19.13 -11.25 -6.17
CA LEU A 18 -18.08 -11.80 -5.29
C LEU A 18 -16.91 -10.83 -5.12
N ILE A 19 -16.47 -10.16 -6.19
CA ILE A 19 -15.41 -9.14 -6.14
C ILE A 19 -15.84 -7.94 -5.29
N ILE A 20 -17.10 -7.52 -5.38
CA ILE A 20 -17.67 -6.44 -4.55
C ILE A 20 -17.70 -6.86 -3.07
N LEU A 21 -18.07 -8.12 -2.75
CA LEU A 21 -18.06 -8.64 -1.38
C LEU A 21 -16.65 -8.78 -0.78
N ILE A 22 -15.62 -9.01 -1.61
CA ILE A 22 -14.22 -9.10 -1.15
C ILE A 22 -13.63 -7.71 -0.83
N SER A 23 -14.28 -6.62 -1.27
CA SER A 23 -13.84 -5.25 -1.00
C SER A 23 -14.27 -4.78 0.40
N THR A 24 -14.02 -5.59 1.44
CA THR A 24 -14.21 -5.18 2.84
C THR A 24 -12.93 -4.52 3.35
N ASN A 25 -13.06 -3.21 3.53
CA ASN A 25 -12.20 -2.27 4.25
C ASN A 25 -11.05 -2.89 5.07
N VAL A 26 -9.82 -2.73 4.59
CA VAL A 26 -8.62 -2.91 5.42
C VAL A 26 -8.54 -1.70 6.35
N ASP A 27 -9.13 -1.81 7.54
CA ASP A 27 -8.93 -0.86 8.63
C ASP A 27 -7.46 -0.89 9.06
N ALA A 28 -6.69 0.08 8.57
CA ALA A 28 -5.35 0.34 9.04
C ALA A 28 -5.42 1.09 10.37
N ASP A 29 -5.56 0.34 11.46
CA ASP A 29 -5.53 0.85 12.84
C ASP A 29 -4.29 1.72 13.11
N GLU A 30 -4.47 2.95 13.59
CA GLU A 30 -3.39 3.87 13.98
C GLU A 30 -2.52 3.28 15.12
N LYS A 31 -3.09 2.40 15.95
CA LYS A 31 -2.39 1.66 17.01
C LYS A 31 -1.37 0.67 16.44
N ASN A 32 -1.56 0.23 15.20
CA ASN A 32 -0.67 -0.71 14.51
C ASN A 32 0.60 -0.02 14.01
N ILE A 33 0.52 1.23 13.50
CA ILE A 33 1.70 1.86 12.89
C ILE A 33 2.81 2.13 13.92
N ASN A 34 2.48 2.62 15.10
CA ASN A 34 3.47 2.85 16.15
C ASN A 34 4.13 1.54 16.60
N LYS A 35 3.36 0.45 16.67
CA LYS A 35 3.90 -0.89 17.01
C LYS A 35 4.88 -1.39 15.94
N LEU A 36 4.57 -1.14 14.67
CA LEU A 36 5.45 -1.49 13.55
C LEU A 36 6.75 -0.67 13.59
N LEU A 37 6.65 0.64 13.79
CA LEU A 37 7.81 1.55 13.82
C LEU A 37 8.77 1.27 14.99
N ASN A 38 8.25 0.77 16.11
CA ASN A 38 9.06 0.39 17.27
C ASN A 38 9.78 -0.97 17.10
N ASN A 39 9.44 -1.75 16.08
CA ASN A 39 10.08 -3.04 15.81
C ASN A 39 11.10 -2.92 14.67
N GLN A 40 12.37 -2.79 15.02
CA GLN A 40 13.46 -2.62 14.04
C GLN A 40 13.57 -3.78 13.03
N VAL A 41 13.25 -5.02 13.45
CA VAL A 41 13.29 -6.18 12.55
C VAL A 41 12.21 -6.06 11.48
N ILE A 42 11.00 -5.65 11.87
CA ILE A 42 9.90 -5.41 10.93
C ILE A 42 10.26 -4.24 10.02
N VAL A 43 10.69 -3.11 10.56
CA VAL A 43 11.09 -1.93 9.80
C VAL A 43 12.14 -2.28 8.74
N SER A 44 13.22 -2.97 9.14
CA SER A 44 14.29 -3.37 8.23
C SER A 44 13.77 -4.27 7.11
N ARG A 45 12.95 -5.28 7.43
CA ARG A 45 12.33 -6.15 6.44
C ARG A 45 11.47 -5.36 5.44
N GLN A 46 10.65 -4.44 5.93
CA GLN A 46 9.78 -3.64 5.06
C GLN A 46 10.60 -2.69 4.17
N ILE A 47 11.66 -2.07 4.71
CA ILE A 47 12.60 -1.25 3.94
C ILE A 47 13.26 -2.06 2.81
N MET A 48 13.73 -3.28 3.10
CA MET A 48 14.35 -4.13 2.09
C MET A 48 13.35 -4.52 0.99
N CYS A 49 12.09 -4.79 1.36
CA CYS A 49 11.02 -5.06 0.41
C CYS A 49 10.72 -3.85 -0.51
N ILE A 50 10.52 -2.65 0.04
CA ILE A 50 10.18 -1.46 -0.77
C ILE A 50 11.35 -1.01 -1.66
N LEU A 51 12.58 -1.31 -1.26
CA LEU A 51 13.78 -1.13 -2.07
C LEU A 51 14.04 -2.29 -3.06
N GLU A 52 13.15 -3.28 -3.14
CA GLU A 52 13.27 -4.46 -4.00
C GLU A 52 14.53 -5.31 -3.75
N LYS A 53 15.06 -5.24 -2.52
CA LYS A 53 16.21 -6.05 -2.07
C LYS A 53 15.80 -7.38 -1.43
N SER A 54 14.51 -7.54 -1.12
CA SER A 54 13.93 -8.79 -0.63
C SER A 54 12.49 -8.96 -1.10
N PRO A 55 11.93 -10.19 -1.10
CA PRO A 55 10.50 -10.40 -1.30
C PRO A 55 9.66 -9.62 -0.29
N CYS A 56 8.52 -9.13 -0.73
CA CYS A 56 7.55 -8.45 0.12
C CYS A 56 6.55 -9.43 0.72
N ASP A 57 6.27 -9.30 2.02
CA ASP A 57 5.10 -9.90 2.65
C ASP A 57 3.82 -9.09 2.32
N GLN A 58 2.69 -9.46 2.90
CA GLN A 58 1.42 -8.77 2.66
C GLN A 58 1.49 -7.29 3.02
N LEU A 59 2.08 -6.95 4.17
CA LEU A 59 2.25 -5.58 4.62
C LEU A 59 3.16 -4.80 3.68
N GLY A 60 4.31 -5.37 3.32
CA GLY A 60 5.26 -4.74 2.41
C GLY A 60 4.68 -4.44 1.04
N ARG A 61 3.83 -5.33 0.50
CA ARG A 61 3.11 -5.08 -0.75
C ARG A 61 2.13 -3.92 -0.65
N GLN A 62 1.39 -3.82 0.46
CA GLN A 62 0.48 -2.70 0.71
C GLN A 62 1.24 -1.38 0.82
N LEU A 63 2.33 -1.36 1.60
CA LEU A 63 3.20 -0.18 1.74
C LEU A 63 3.76 0.25 0.38
N LYS A 64 4.31 -0.70 -0.39
CA LYS A 64 4.86 -0.44 -1.72
C LYS A 64 3.83 0.13 -2.69
N ALA A 65 2.60 -0.39 -2.68
CA ALA A 65 1.51 0.08 -3.53
C ALA A 65 1.02 1.49 -3.15
N ALA A 66 1.16 1.88 -1.89
CA ALA A 66 0.79 3.22 -1.41
C ALA A 66 1.83 4.31 -1.76
N LEU A 67 3.09 3.94 -2.06
CA LEU A 67 4.17 4.91 -2.28
C LEU A 67 3.87 5.94 -3.40
N PRO A 68 3.37 5.57 -4.59
CA PRO A 68 3.03 6.57 -5.62
C PRO A 68 1.94 7.54 -5.18
N GLU A 69 0.94 7.07 -4.43
CA GLU A 69 -0.12 7.91 -3.89
C GLU A 69 0.42 8.94 -2.90
N VAL A 70 1.28 8.48 -1.98
CA VAL A 70 1.82 9.31 -0.90
C VAL A 70 2.88 10.29 -1.42
N ILE A 71 3.81 9.83 -2.25
CA ILE A 71 4.97 10.62 -2.71
C ILE A 71 4.62 11.51 -3.89
N THR A 72 4.04 10.94 -4.94
CA THR A 72 3.79 11.65 -6.22
C THR A 72 2.52 12.48 -6.12
N ARG A 73 1.43 11.86 -5.64
CA ARG A 73 0.11 12.51 -5.56
C ARG A 73 -0.13 13.24 -4.24
N LYS A 74 0.83 13.26 -3.33
CA LYS A 74 0.76 13.92 -2.02
C LYS A 74 -0.50 13.54 -1.23
N CYS A 75 -0.87 12.25 -1.26
CA CYS A 75 -2.04 11.71 -0.58
C CYS A 75 -3.40 12.29 -1.02
N ARG A 76 -3.54 12.70 -2.30
CA ARG A 76 -4.78 13.25 -2.87
C ARG A 76 -6.03 12.38 -2.64
N ASN A 77 -5.89 11.06 -2.60
CA ASN A 77 -6.96 10.08 -2.42
C ASN A 77 -6.85 9.30 -1.10
N CYS A 78 -5.98 9.71 -0.19
CA CYS A 78 -5.86 9.06 1.13
C CYS A 78 -7.08 9.38 2.00
N SER A 79 -7.55 8.40 2.77
CA SER A 79 -8.42 8.69 3.92
C SER A 79 -7.66 9.51 4.98
N PRO A 80 -8.36 10.22 5.90
CA PRO A 80 -7.69 10.97 6.96
C PRO A 80 -6.71 10.11 7.79
N GLN A 81 -7.09 8.86 8.08
CA GLN A 81 -6.25 7.91 8.82
C GLN A 81 -5.03 7.45 8.02
N GLN A 82 -5.21 7.21 6.71
CA GLN A 82 -4.11 6.85 5.82
C GLN A 82 -3.11 8.01 5.67
N ALA A 83 -3.61 9.24 5.53
CA ALA A 83 -2.78 10.43 5.44
C ALA A 83 -1.96 10.65 6.72
N GLN A 84 -2.58 10.51 7.89
CA GLN A 84 -1.88 10.60 9.18
C GLN A 84 -0.82 9.51 9.35
N SER A 85 -1.15 8.28 8.98
CA SER A 85 -0.21 7.14 9.01
C SER A 85 0.97 7.35 8.05
N ALA A 86 0.69 7.83 6.84
CA ALA A 86 1.70 8.17 5.85
C ALA A 86 2.64 9.27 6.38
N GLN A 87 2.11 10.35 6.95
CA GLN A 87 2.91 11.43 7.54
C GLN A 87 3.84 10.91 8.64
N LYS A 88 3.37 10.04 9.54
CA LYS A 88 4.20 9.43 10.58
C LYS A 88 5.33 8.58 9.98
N LEU A 89 5.02 7.76 8.97
CA LEU A 89 6.03 6.94 8.30
C LEU A 89 7.08 7.78 7.57
N ILE A 90 6.65 8.83 6.87
CA ILE A 90 7.55 9.77 6.19
C ILE A 90 8.48 10.44 7.21
N ALA A 91 7.93 11.01 8.27
CA ALA A 91 8.73 11.66 9.31
C ALA A 91 9.73 10.69 9.95
N PHE A 92 9.31 9.44 10.20
CA PHE A 92 10.17 8.39 10.72
C PHE A 92 11.33 8.05 9.74
N LEU A 93 11.02 7.86 8.45
CA LEU A 93 12.04 7.57 7.44
C LEU A 93 13.01 8.74 7.26
N GLN A 94 12.52 9.96 7.23
CA GLN A 94 13.37 11.15 7.14
C GLN A 94 14.32 11.29 8.34
N ALA A 95 13.83 11.00 9.55
CA ALA A 95 14.62 11.14 10.77
C ALA A 95 15.61 9.98 11.00
N ARG A 96 15.23 8.75 10.65
CA ARG A 96 15.99 7.53 10.99
C ARG A 96 16.70 6.89 9.79
N TYR A 97 16.19 7.09 8.58
CA TYR A 97 16.67 6.44 7.35
C TYR A 97 16.67 7.43 6.16
N PRO A 98 17.37 8.58 6.26
CA PRO A 98 17.31 9.65 5.27
C PRO A 98 17.73 9.18 3.87
N ASP A 99 18.71 8.28 3.77
CA ASP A 99 19.15 7.71 2.49
C ASP A 99 18.07 6.85 1.84
N VAL A 100 17.34 6.06 2.65
CA VAL A 100 16.20 5.26 2.19
C VAL A 100 15.11 6.19 1.68
N TRP A 101 14.79 7.24 2.43
CA TRP A 101 13.82 8.24 1.99
C TRP A 101 14.23 8.87 0.66
N ALA A 102 15.49 9.29 0.51
CA ALA A 102 15.99 9.88 -0.73
C ALA A 102 15.93 8.91 -1.92
N MET A 103 16.18 7.61 -1.71
CA MET A 103 16.02 6.59 -2.75
C MET A 103 14.56 6.42 -3.18
N LEU A 104 13.63 6.37 -2.21
CA LEU A 104 12.19 6.25 -2.50
C LEU A 104 11.67 7.47 -3.25
N VAL A 105 12.03 8.67 -2.80
CA VAL A 105 11.68 9.92 -3.45
C VAL A 105 12.16 9.92 -4.91
N ARG A 106 13.43 9.59 -5.17
CA ARG A 106 13.96 9.49 -6.54
C ARG A 106 13.23 8.45 -7.38
N LYS A 107 12.91 7.29 -6.79
CA LYS A 107 12.23 6.20 -7.51
C LYS A 107 10.79 6.54 -7.90
N TYR A 108 10.04 7.21 -7.01
CA TYR A 108 8.61 7.41 -7.18
C TYR A 108 8.21 8.82 -7.64
N GLN A 109 9.00 9.86 -7.40
CA GLN A 109 8.68 11.22 -7.91
C GLN A 109 8.88 11.39 -9.42
N THR A 110 9.70 10.54 -10.04
CA THR A 110 10.06 10.63 -11.45
C THR A 110 9.08 9.87 -12.36
N VAL A 111 8.00 9.34 -11.79
CA VAL A 111 6.96 8.53 -12.45
C VAL A 111 5.64 9.28 -12.41
#